data_AF-A0A7W0ZY39-F1
#
_entry.id   AF-A0A7W0ZY39-F1
#
_cell.length_a   1.000
_cell.length_b   1.000
_cell.length_c   1.000
_cell.angle_alpha   90.00
_cell.angle_beta   90.00
_cell.angle_gamma   90.00
#
_symmetry.space_group_name_H-M   'P 1'
#
loop_
_entity.id
_entity.type
_entity.pdbx_description
1 polymer ?
#
loop_
_entity_poly.entity_id
_entity_poly.type
_entity_poly.pdbx_seq_one_letter_code
_entity_poly.pdbx_strand_id
1 'polypeptide(L)'
;MTPIGPVPFVGRQQELAELKQHLALVSLVSIHGALGSGKTRLVSELAPGLGAPCTVIECHPGDRASALRARAERALRCVPGTLNATLAATPRVLIIDDIQHLRTDEATSLLGPLLLGPTALGRVVVVGRDPLSAAVGAQIAEVDLQGLDVDSAGALWGSLEETYGETAGLDQAFARTRGLPLGLRREFARARFGAGAWDISTLERPARAALEALAILRAPVAPAAIAALAPGVDIEAALTSLVARQLADGAGDGRIVVHEVVRVDVLAQMQQDERVRLSSAAAELVASTAAVSTGPRLAWQAGDDGAFGAMDQITRVREVVWHWLAAGDRDRAAETLLADRELAARSGGAGEFESLLDALGDQRRRRNSAHGGVAETGLAELVKAPIDPERARALAALRIEIAVRGGRYTEAAERASAAPGTVSPHLHAELTLASGDVATARRALTGLLGANDPS
;
A
#
# COMPACT_ATOMS: atom_id res chain seq x y z
N MET A 1 -23.57 14.29 14.94
CA MET A 1 -22.11 14.47 14.79
C MET A 1 -21.78 15.81 14.16
N THR A 2 -20.95 16.62 14.82
CA THR A 2 -20.14 17.62 14.12
C THR A 2 -19.24 16.86 13.14
N PRO A 3 -19.10 17.29 11.86
CA PRO A 3 -18.25 16.58 10.91
C PRO A 3 -16.83 16.45 11.47
N ILE A 4 -16.32 15.22 11.54
CA ILE A 4 -14.92 14.97 11.86
C ILE A 4 -14.11 15.33 10.60
N GLY A 5 -13.75 16.60 10.49
CA GLY A 5 -12.87 17.09 9.44
C GLY A 5 -11.43 16.64 9.68
N PRO A 6 -10.59 16.62 8.63
CA PRO A 6 -9.15 16.46 8.83
C PRO A 6 -8.62 17.61 9.68
N VAL A 7 -7.56 17.33 10.45
CA VAL A 7 -6.79 18.39 11.13
C VAL A 7 -6.36 19.44 10.10
N PRO A 8 -6.52 20.74 10.38
CA PRO A 8 -6.24 21.76 9.38
C PRO A 8 -4.80 21.70 8.92
N PHE A 9 -4.62 22.02 7.64
CA PHE A 9 -3.30 22.19 7.08
C PHE A 9 -2.80 23.59 7.41
N VAL A 10 -1.80 23.66 8.28
CA VAL A 10 -1.25 24.90 8.81
C VAL A 10 0.23 25.02 8.45
N GLY A 11 0.64 26.23 8.07
CA GLY A 11 1.99 26.50 7.58
C GLY A 11 2.27 25.84 6.23
N ARG A 12 3.56 25.65 5.93
CA ARG A 12 4.06 24.94 4.74
C ARG A 12 3.85 25.63 3.39
N GLN A 13 3.50 26.92 3.39
CA GLN A 13 3.34 27.68 2.14
C GLN A 13 4.66 27.77 1.37
N GLN A 14 5.79 27.84 2.08
CA GLN A 14 7.12 27.86 1.47
C GLN A 14 7.43 26.53 0.78
N GLU A 15 7.24 25.39 1.44
CA GLU A 15 7.50 24.07 0.90
C GLU A 15 6.56 23.75 -0.27
N LEU A 16 5.29 24.18 -0.21
CA LEU A 16 4.36 24.08 -1.34
C LEU A 16 4.84 24.92 -2.54
N ALA A 17 5.34 26.14 -2.31
CA ALA A 17 5.85 26.99 -3.35
C ALA A 17 7.13 26.41 -3.98
N GLU A 18 8.05 25.92 -3.15
CA GLU A 18 9.28 25.25 -3.57
C GLU A 18 8.96 24.00 -4.41
N LEU A 19 8.04 23.15 -3.94
CA LEU A 19 7.63 21.96 -4.67
C LEU A 19 7.01 22.30 -6.03
N LYS A 20 6.20 23.36 -6.12
CA LYS A 20 5.67 23.86 -7.40
C LYS A 20 6.78 24.35 -8.33
N GLN A 21 7.78 25.06 -7.79
CA GLN A 21 8.93 25.53 -8.56
C GLN A 21 9.76 24.36 -9.09
N HIS A 22 10.05 23.36 -8.26
CA HIS A 22 10.76 22.15 -8.68
C HIS A 22 9.99 21.39 -9.75
N LEU A 23 8.68 21.20 -9.58
CA LEU A 23 7.83 20.57 -10.58
C LEU A 23 7.73 21.39 -11.88
N ALA A 24 8.04 22.69 -11.89
CA ALA A 24 8.13 23.44 -13.14
C ALA A 24 9.42 23.11 -13.92
N LEU A 25 10.48 22.68 -13.23
CA LEU A 25 11.84 22.53 -13.79
C LEU A 25 12.20 21.07 -14.10
N VAL A 26 11.77 20.12 -13.28
CA VAL A 26 12.12 18.70 -13.40
C VAL A 26 10.89 17.82 -13.49
N SER A 27 11.01 16.65 -14.11
CA SER A 27 9.91 15.69 -14.23
C SER A 27 9.65 14.91 -12.95
N LEU A 28 10.65 14.81 -12.05
CA LEU A 28 10.60 14.00 -10.84
C LEU A 28 11.12 14.80 -9.64
N VAL A 29 10.29 14.90 -8.61
CA VAL A 29 10.65 15.51 -7.31
C VAL A 29 10.50 14.48 -6.20
N SER A 30 11.49 14.37 -5.32
CA SER A 30 11.44 13.56 -4.11
C SER A 30 11.10 14.44 -2.90
N ILE A 31 10.19 13.99 -2.05
CA ILE A 31 9.88 14.60 -0.76
C ILE A 31 10.27 13.59 0.30
N HIS A 32 11.20 13.99 1.17
CA HIS A 32 11.63 13.14 2.27
C HIS A 32 11.54 13.87 3.60
N GLY A 33 11.80 13.15 4.69
CA GLY A 33 11.74 13.71 6.04
C GLY A 33 11.23 12.72 7.07
N ALA A 34 11.32 13.12 8.33
CA ALA A 34 11.00 12.25 9.47
C ALA A 34 9.55 11.75 9.46
N LEU A 35 9.31 10.66 10.20
CA LEU A 35 7.98 10.13 10.40
C LEU A 35 7.09 11.16 11.11
N GLY A 36 5.89 11.41 10.57
CA GLY A 36 4.98 12.41 11.12
C GLY A 36 5.30 13.86 10.77
N SER A 37 6.24 14.13 9.83
CA SER A 37 6.54 15.49 9.35
C SER A 37 5.44 16.13 8.48
N GLY A 38 4.48 15.32 8.01
CA GLY A 38 3.32 15.78 7.23
C GLY A 38 3.45 15.65 5.72
N LYS A 39 4.33 14.77 5.21
CA LYS A 39 4.58 14.61 3.76
C LYS A 39 3.34 14.27 2.94
N THR A 40 2.60 13.22 3.32
CA THR A 40 1.34 12.82 2.65
C THR A 40 0.31 13.96 2.66
N ARG A 41 0.27 14.76 3.74
CA ARG A 41 -0.61 15.92 3.85
C ARG A 41 -0.18 17.05 2.91
N LEU A 42 1.12 17.40 2.88
CA LEU A 42 1.68 18.39 1.97
C LEU A 42 1.32 18.08 0.51
N VAL A 43 1.46 16.81 0.13
CA VAL A 43 1.17 16.34 -1.23
C VAL A 43 -0.32 16.36 -1.54
N SER A 44 -1.17 16.04 -0.56
CA SER A 44 -2.63 16.16 -0.72
C SER A 44 -3.06 17.61 -0.97
N GLU A 45 -2.40 18.56 -0.30
CA GLU A 45 -2.66 20.01 -0.41
C GLU A 45 -2.04 20.63 -1.66
N LEU A 46 -0.99 20.01 -2.21
CA LEU A 46 -0.41 20.40 -3.48
C LEU A 46 -1.39 20.16 -4.64
N ALA A 47 -2.11 19.02 -4.62
CA ALA A 47 -2.89 18.54 -5.76
C ALA A 47 -3.88 19.55 -6.35
N PRO A 48 -4.70 20.28 -5.56
CA PRO A 48 -5.60 21.31 -6.10
C PRO A 48 -4.88 22.47 -6.80
N GLY A 49 -3.62 22.74 -6.40
CA GLY A 49 -2.83 23.88 -6.86
C GLY A 49 -1.95 23.63 -8.08
N LEU A 50 -1.91 22.42 -8.63
CA LEU A 50 -1.05 22.06 -9.78
C LEU A 50 -1.70 22.33 -11.14
N GLY A 51 -3.02 22.54 -11.21
CA GLY A 51 -3.74 22.75 -12.47
C GLY A 51 -3.74 21.53 -13.41
N ALA A 52 -3.33 20.36 -12.93
CA ALA A 52 -3.30 19.10 -13.67
C ALA A 52 -3.94 17.98 -12.84
N PRO A 53 -4.56 16.97 -13.47
CA PRO A 53 -5.08 15.81 -12.76
C PRO A 53 -3.97 15.12 -11.96
N CYS A 54 -4.25 14.88 -10.68
CA CYS A 54 -3.32 14.34 -9.73
C CYS A 54 -3.76 12.94 -9.32
N THR A 55 -2.85 11.98 -9.34
CA THR A 55 -3.14 10.57 -9.03
C THR A 55 -2.13 10.08 -8.02
N VAL A 56 -2.63 9.59 -6.88
CA VAL A 56 -1.80 9.05 -5.80
C VAL A 56 -1.85 7.54 -5.85
N ILE A 57 -0.68 6.92 -5.75
CA ILE A 57 -0.53 5.50 -5.45
C ILE A 57 0.38 5.34 -4.24
N GLU A 58 0.09 4.35 -3.42
CA GLU A 58 0.91 4.02 -2.24
C GLU A 58 1.79 2.81 -2.54
N CYS A 59 2.99 2.78 -1.98
CA CYS A 59 3.82 1.59 -1.93
C CYS A 59 3.50 0.78 -0.67
N HIS A 60 3.50 -0.54 -0.80
CA HIS A 60 3.24 -1.45 0.31
C HIS A 60 4.43 -2.40 0.54
N PRO A 61 4.62 -2.89 1.77
CA PRO A 61 5.65 -3.88 2.06
C PRO A 61 5.60 -5.08 1.10
N GLY A 62 6.71 -5.37 0.44
CA GLY A 62 6.81 -6.48 -0.53
C GLY A 62 6.38 -6.14 -1.96
N ASP A 63 5.98 -4.90 -2.24
CA ASP A 63 5.78 -4.43 -3.61
C ASP A 63 7.08 -4.54 -4.43
N ARG A 64 6.89 -4.71 -5.74
CA ARG A 64 7.93 -4.65 -6.76
C ARG A 64 7.71 -3.46 -7.68
N ALA A 65 8.74 -3.07 -8.43
CA ALA A 65 8.65 -2.02 -9.43
C ALA A 65 7.52 -2.29 -10.44
N SER A 66 7.36 -3.56 -10.86
CA SER A 66 6.30 -3.98 -11.79
C SER A 66 4.89 -3.81 -11.19
N ALA A 67 4.71 -4.08 -9.89
CA ALA A 67 3.45 -3.89 -9.18
C ALA A 67 3.05 -2.41 -9.13
N LEU A 68 4.00 -1.53 -8.81
CA LEU A 68 3.76 -0.09 -8.77
C LEU A 68 3.51 0.50 -10.14
N ARG A 69 4.23 0.06 -11.18
CA ARG A 69 3.97 0.47 -12.56
C ARG A 69 2.55 0.08 -12.99
N ALA A 70 2.16 -1.17 -12.77
CA ALA A 70 0.81 -1.66 -13.04
C ALA A 70 -0.26 -0.81 -12.31
N ARG A 71 -0.05 -0.52 -11.02
CA ARG A 71 -0.95 0.31 -10.20
C ARG A 71 -1.06 1.74 -10.74
N ALA A 72 0.08 2.37 -11.07
CA ALA A 72 0.11 3.70 -11.67
C ALA A 72 -0.63 3.73 -13.01
N GLU A 73 -0.43 2.73 -13.87
CA GLU A 73 -1.08 2.65 -15.18
C GLU A 73 -2.59 2.53 -15.07
N ARG A 74 -3.09 1.69 -14.14
CA ARG A 74 -4.52 1.59 -13.87
C ARG A 74 -5.09 2.88 -13.28
N ALA A 75 -4.41 3.47 -12.30
CA ALA A 75 -4.87 4.69 -11.64
C ALA A 75 -4.94 5.87 -12.63
N LEU A 76 -3.96 5.97 -13.53
CA LEU A 76 -3.93 6.97 -14.61
C LEU A 76 -4.82 6.58 -15.81
N ARG A 77 -5.36 5.36 -15.84
CA ARG A 77 -6.15 4.80 -16.94
C ARG A 77 -5.42 4.81 -18.28
N CYS A 78 -4.14 4.45 -18.28
CA CYS A 78 -3.36 4.30 -19.51
C CYS A 78 -3.17 2.83 -19.89
N VAL A 79 -2.73 2.59 -21.13
CA VAL A 79 -2.48 1.24 -21.64
C VAL A 79 -1.32 0.61 -20.85
N PRO A 80 -1.43 -0.67 -20.44
CA PRO A 80 -0.32 -1.34 -19.76
C PRO A 80 1.00 -1.25 -20.54
N GLY A 81 2.09 -0.99 -19.84
CA GLY A 81 3.43 -0.77 -20.41
C GLY A 81 3.66 0.63 -21.00
N THR A 82 2.67 1.53 -20.98
CA THR A 82 2.78 2.86 -21.59
C THR A 82 2.88 4.01 -20.59
N LEU A 83 3.12 3.74 -19.30
CA LEU A 83 3.21 4.76 -18.25
C LEU A 83 4.10 5.95 -18.64
N ASN A 84 5.33 5.67 -19.07
CA ASN A 84 6.32 6.69 -19.41
C ASN A 84 5.86 7.53 -20.60
N ALA A 85 5.36 6.89 -21.66
CA ALA A 85 4.86 7.58 -22.85
C ALA A 85 3.65 8.45 -22.53
N THR A 86 2.76 7.96 -21.66
CA THR A 86 1.58 8.69 -21.18
C THR A 86 1.99 9.93 -20.40
N LEU A 87 2.90 9.80 -19.44
CA LEU A 87 3.41 10.93 -18.66
C LEU A 87 4.23 11.89 -19.54
N ALA A 88 4.94 11.42 -20.56
CA ALA A 88 5.64 12.30 -21.49
C ALA A 88 4.66 13.16 -22.31
N ALA A 89 3.53 12.59 -22.74
CA ALA A 89 2.61 13.22 -23.69
C ALA A 89 1.39 13.90 -23.07
N THR A 90 1.10 13.71 -21.77
CA THR A 90 -0.14 14.20 -21.13
C THR A 90 0.17 14.97 -19.84
N PRO A 91 -0.40 16.18 -19.64
CA PRO A 91 -0.19 16.95 -18.42
C PRO A 91 -0.95 16.32 -17.25
N ARG A 92 -0.23 15.61 -16.38
CA ARG A 92 -0.74 14.93 -15.17
C ARG A 92 0.34 14.80 -14.11
N VAL A 93 -0.05 14.58 -12.87
CA VAL A 93 0.87 14.39 -11.75
C VAL A 93 0.63 13.01 -11.15
N LEU A 94 1.67 12.19 -11.11
CA LEU A 94 1.70 10.91 -10.41
C LEU A 94 2.43 11.09 -9.08
N ILE A 95 1.77 10.76 -7.97
CA ILE A 95 2.38 10.69 -6.65
C ILE A 95 2.59 9.22 -6.30
N ILE A 96 3.80 8.90 -5.85
CA ILE A 96 4.16 7.60 -5.31
C ILE A 96 4.48 7.80 -3.83
N ASP A 97 3.56 7.41 -2.95
CA ASP A 97 3.73 7.54 -1.50
C ASP A 97 4.41 6.30 -0.89
N ASP A 98 5.06 6.48 0.25
CA ASP A 98 5.75 5.46 1.04
C ASP A 98 6.80 4.62 0.30
N ILE A 99 7.59 5.25 -0.58
CA ILE A 99 8.61 4.58 -1.41
C ILE A 99 9.62 3.74 -0.60
N GLN A 100 9.80 4.01 0.69
CA GLN A 100 10.66 3.22 1.58
C GLN A 100 10.28 1.74 1.67
N HIS A 101 9.05 1.36 1.26
CA HIS A 101 8.63 -0.04 1.21
C HIS A 101 9.20 -0.80 0.01
N LEU A 102 9.76 -0.08 -0.96
CA LEU A 102 10.42 -0.63 -2.12
C LEU A 102 11.91 -0.80 -1.84
N ARG A 103 12.48 -1.94 -2.24
CA ARG A 103 13.93 -2.15 -2.18
C ARG A 103 14.64 -1.15 -3.10
N THR A 104 15.89 -0.78 -2.78
CA THR A 104 16.64 0.20 -3.57
C THR A 104 16.77 -0.18 -5.05
N ASP A 105 17.02 -1.45 -5.37
CA ASP A 105 17.11 -1.95 -6.74
C ASP A 105 15.78 -1.83 -7.51
N GLU A 106 14.68 -2.14 -6.84
CA GLU A 106 13.32 -1.96 -7.37
C GLU A 106 12.97 -0.48 -7.54
N ALA A 107 13.38 0.40 -6.61
CA ALA A 107 13.19 1.84 -6.72
C ALA A 107 13.94 2.43 -7.91
N THR A 108 15.20 2.04 -8.10
CA THR A 108 15.99 2.43 -9.29
C THR A 108 15.31 1.94 -10.58
N SER A 109 14.86 0.69 -10.63
CA SER A 109 14.16 0.10 -11.79
C SER A 109 12.84 0.81 -12.11
N LEU A 110 12.10 1.25 -11.09
CA LEU A 110 10.86 2.00 -11.24
C LEU A 110 11.12 3.43 -11.70
N LEU A 111 11.99 4.15 -11.00
CA LEU A 111 12.14 5.61 -11.10
C LEU A 111 13.08 6.04 -12.23
N GLY A 112 14.10 5.24 -12.57
CA GLY A 112 15.02 5.55 -13.67
C GLY A 112 14.29 5.81 -15.00
N PRO A 113 13.37 4.94 -15.43
CA PRO A 113 12.55 5.19 -16.62
C PRO A 113 11.58 6.39 -16.50
N LEU A 114 11.30 6.87 -15.28
CA LEU A 114 10.43 8.03 -15.00
C LEU A 114 11.19 9.36 -14.91
N LEU A 115 12.51 9.35 -15.14
CA LEU A 115 13.29 10.56 -15.42
C LEU A 115 13.00 11.00 -16.86
N LEU A 116 11.87 11.69 -17.03
CA LEU A 116 11.40 12.13 -18.34
C LEU A 116 12.21 13.34 -18.80
N GLY A 117 12.36 13.49 -20.12
CA GLY A 117 13.03 14.64 -20.69
C GLY A 117 12.34 15.97 -20.36
N PRO A 118 13.02 17.12 -20.56
CA PRO A 118 12.51 18.44 -20.18
C PRO A 118 11.21 18.86 -20.90
N THR A 119 10.89 18.20 -22.01
CA THR A 119 9.66 18.43 -22.79
C THR A 119 8.46 17.61 -22.32
N ALA A 120 8.63 16.74 -21.31
CA ALA A 120 7.54 15.95 -20.79
C ALA A 120 6.45 16.83 -20.17
N LEU A 121 5.19 16.48 -20.40
CA LEU A 121 4.06 17.23 -19.84
C LEU A 121 3.68 16.77 -18.42
N GLY A 122 3.91 15.51 -18.11
CA GLY A 122 3.60 14.91 -16.82
C GLY A 122 4.71 15.10 -15.78
N ARG A 123 4.34 14.94 -14.51
CA ARG A 123 5.24 15.06 -13.36
C ARG A 123 5.08 13.88 -12.41
N VAL A 124 6.15 13.58 -11.71
CA VAL A 124 6.21 12.53 -10.69
C VAL A 124 6.66 13.15 -9.38
N VAL A 125 5.92 12.90 -8.31
CA VAL A 125 6.31 13.20 -6.94
C VAL A 125 6.49 11.89 -6.21
N VAL A 126 7.65 11.68 -5.60
CA VAL A 126 7.90 10.49 -4.79
C VAL A 126 8.01 10.92 -3.33
N VAL A 127 7.33 10.22 -2.43
CA VAL A 127 7.35 10.53 -1.01
C VAL A 127 8.00 9.37 -0.27
N GLY A 128 8.96 9.70 0.60
CA GLY A 128 9.75 8.73 1.34
C GLY A 128 10.25 9.24 2.67
N ARG A 129 10.99 8.39 3.38
CA ARG A 129 11.69 8.77 4.61
C ARG A 129 13.08 9.33 4.33
N ASP A 130 13.76 8.70 3.38
CA ASP A 130 15.15 8.94 3.04
C ASP A 130 15.27 9.62 1.66
N PRO A 131 16.34 10.38 1.42
CA PRO A 131 16.62 10.93 0.10
C PRO A 131 16.81 9.82 -0.95
N LEU A 132 16.40 10.11 -2.19
CA LEU A 132 16.42 9.16 -3.30
C LEU A 132 17.56 9.41 -4.30
N SER A 133 18.32 10.48 -4.10
CA SER A 133 19.49 10.80 -4.92
C SER A 133 20.48 9.64 -5.05
N ALA A 134 20.62 8.79 -4.02
CA ALA A 134 21.42 7.56 -4.09
C ALA A 134 20.86 6.49 -5.05
N ALA A 135 19.53 6.43 -5.22
CA ALA A 135 18.86 5.43 -6.05
C ALA A 135 18.68 5.88 -7.51
N VAL A 136 18.54 7.20 -7.75
CA VAL A 136 18.13 7.75 -9.06
C VAL A 136 19.15 8.75 -9.64
N GLY A 137 20.14 9.18 -8.84
CA GLY A 137 21.14 10.16 -9.24
C GLY A 137 20.69 11.62 -9.07
N ALA A 138 21.53 12.56 -9.51
CA ALA A 138 21.36 14.00 -9.27
C ALA A 138 20.36 14.71 -10.21
N GLN A 139 19.58 13.97 -11.00
CA GLN A 139 18.62 14.53 -11.97
C GLN A 139 17.26 14.84 -11.35
N ILE A 140 17.10 14.61 -10.04
CA ILE A 140 15.86 14.82 -9.31
C ILE A 140 16.02 16.05 -8.40
N ALA A 141 14.93 16.78 -8.19
CA ALA A 141 14.89 17.75 -7.10
C ALA A 141 14.46 17.03 -5.81
N GLU A 142 15.03 17.42 -4.68
CA GLU A 142 14.69 16.88 -3.37
C GLU A 142 14.16 18.01 -2.48
N VAL A 143 13.08 17.75 -1.75
CA VAL A 143 12.49 18.65 -0.76
C VAL A 143 12.53 17.94 0.58
N ASP A 144 13.29 18.50 1.52
CA ASP A 144 13.41 17.96 2.87
C ASP A 144 12.36 18.58 3.79
N LEU A 145 11.42 17.77 4.25
CA LEU A 145 10.32 18.21 5.10
C LEU A 145 10.69 18.09 6.58
N GLN A 146 11.16 19.20 7.14
CA GLN A 146 11.48 19.37 8.56
C GLN A 146 10.24 19.58 9.42
N GLY A 147 10.38 19.84 10.72
CA GLY A 147 9.26 20.28 11.57
C GLY A 147 8.68 21.63 11.16
N LEU A 148 7.50 21.97 11.71
CA LEU A 148 6.91 23.30 11.57
C LEU A 148 7.76 24.34 12.31
N ASP A 149 7.77 25.57 11.81
CA ASP A 149 8.26 26.72 12.56
C ASP A 149 7.35 27.03 13.78
N VAL A 150 7.81 27.92 14.65
CA VAL A 150 7.13 28.24 15.91
C VAL A 150 5.72 28.79 15.65
N ASP A 151 5.58 29.67 14.66
CA ASP A 151 4.30 30.32 14.34
C ASP A 151 3.29 29.30 13.80
N SER A 152 3.70 28.44 12.88
CA SER A 152 2.86 27.39 12.31
C SER A 152 2.54 26.30 13.34
N ALA A 153 3.48 25.97 14.22
CA ALA A 153 3.24 25.07 15.35
C ALA A 153 2.20 25.65 16.33
N GLY A 154 2.29 26.96 16.60
CA GLY A 154 1.32 27.68 17.42
C GLY A 154 -0.07 27.72 16.78
N ALA A 155 -0.16 27.98 15.47
CA ALA A 155 -1.42 27.94 14.76
C ALA A 155 -2.05 26.53 14.70
N LEU A 156 -1.22 25.47 14.55
CA LEU A 156 -1.71 24.09 14.68
C LEU A 156 -2.24 23.83 16.09
N TRP A 157 -1.50 24.21 17.13
CA TRP A 157 -1.91 24.02 18.53
C TRP A 157 -3.21 24.77 18.84
N GLY A 158 -3.31 26.04 18.46
CA GLY A 158 -4.51 26.85 18.64
C GLY A 158 -5.73 26.25 17.97
N SER A 159 -5.60 25.68 16.77
CA SER A 159 -6.71 24.98 16.13
C SER A 159 -7.15 23.72 16.89
N LEU A 160 -6.21 22.98 17.49
CA LEU A 160 -6.55 21.85 18.35
C LEU A 160 -7.27 22.34 19.62
N GLU A 161 -6.88 23.48 20.18
CA GLU A 161 -7.56 24.09 21.33
C GLU A 161 -8.98 24.54 21.00
N GLU A 162 -9.18 25.19 19.84
CA GLU A 162 -10.50 25.58 19.35
C GLU A 162 -11.44 24.38 19.20
N THR A 163 -10.90 23.23 18.80
CA THR A 163 -11.69 22.01 18.52
C THR A 163 -11.91 21.14 19.76
N TYR A 164 -10.89 20.97 20.60
CA TYR A 164 -10.85 19.96 21.68
C TYR A 164 -10.69 20.55 23.10
N GLY A 165 -10.57 21.88 23.19
CA GLY A 165 -10.42 22.64 24.42
C GLY A 165 -8.98 23.07 24.70
N GLU A 166 -8.85 24.15 25.46
CA GLU A 166 -7.59 24.81 25.80
C GLU A 166 -6.60 23.92 26.55
N THR A 167 -5.31 24.08 26.27
CA THR A 167 -4.21 23.36 26.93
C THR A 167 -2.93 24.21 27.01
N ALA A 168 -2.28 24.22 28.17
CA ALA A 168 -0.95 24.81 28.27
C ALA A 168 0.14 23.86 27.73
N GLY A 169 1.32 24.41 27.41
CA GLY A 169 2.54 23.62 27.23
C GLY A 169 3.11 23.54 25.81
N LEU A 170 2.63 24.37 24.87
CA LEU A 170 3.15 24.46 23.50
C LEU A 170 4.68 24.58 23.46
N ASP A 171 5.29 25.48 24.25
CA ASP A 171 6.75 25.68 24.21
C ASP A 171 7.54 24.40 24.53
N GLN A 172 7.08 23.64 25.54
CA GLN A 172 7.71 22.37 25.92
C GLN A 172 7.46 21.29 24.87
N ALA A 173 6.26 21.24 24.31
CA ALA A 173 5.91 20.32 23.22
C ALA A 173 6.78 20.60 21.99
N PHE A 174 6.95 21.86 21.61
CA PHE A 174 7.78 22.30 20.50
C PHE A 174 9.25 21.91 20.74
N ALA A 175 9.79 22.18 21.93
CA ALA A 175 11.17 21.80 22.26
C ALA A 175 11.43 20.29 22.16
N ARG A 176 10.48 19.45 22.60
CA ARG A 176 10.59 17.98 22.54
C ARG A 176 10.45 17.43 21.12
N THR A 177 9.53 17.99 20.34
CA THR A 177 9.13 17.44 19.03
C THR A 177 9.81 18.13 17.86
N ARG A 178 10.49 19.26 18.11
CA ARG A 178 11.06 20.16 17.09
C ARG A 178 10.04 20.53 16.01
N GLY A 179 8.80 20.77 16.43
CA GLY A 179 7.72 21.18 15.53
C GLY A 179 7.14 20.07 14.64
N LEU A 180 7.50 18.79 14.82
CA LEU A 180 6.90 17.71 14.03
C LEU A 180 5.38 17.64 14.25
N PRO A 181 4.53 17.78 13.21
CA PRO A 181 3.08 17.85 13.36
C PRO A 181 2.46 16.72 14.18
N LEU A 182 2.81 15.46 13.88
CA LEU A 182 2.29 14.32 14.65
C LEU A 182 2.79 14.32 16.10
N GLY A 183 4.04 14.75 16.32
CA GLY A 183 4.62 14.92 17.64
C GLY A 183 3.87 15.95 18.46
N LEU A 184 3.59 17.13 17.87
CA LEU A 184 2.81 18.18 18.51
C LEU A 184 1.39 17.71 18.87
N ARG A 185 0.71 16.99 17.97
CA ARG A 185 -0.60 16.39 18.23
C ARG A 185 -0.58 15.40 19.39
N ARG A 186 0.45 14.57 19.49
CA ARG A 186 0.66 13.66 20.63
C ARG A 186 0.86 14.43 21.94
N GLU A 187 1.66 15.49 21.91
CA GLU A 187 1.91 16.31 23.10
C GLU A 187 0.66 17.11 23.52
N PHE A 188 -0.14 17.59 22.57
CA PHE A 188 -1.46 18.17 22.84
C PHE A 188 -2.37 17.16 23.55
N ALA A 189 -2.48 15.95 23.01
CA ALA A 189 -3.27 14.89 23.63
C ALA A 189 -2.77 14.56 25.05
N ARG A 190 -1.45 14.56 25.27
CA ARG A 190 -0.85 14.37 26.60
C ARG A 190 -1.18 15.51 27.57
N ALA A 191 -1.16 16.76 27.12
CA ALA A 191 -1.54 17.90 27.93
C ALA A 191 -3.03 17.83 28.33
N ARG A 192 -3.89 17.38 27.40
CA ARG A 192 -5.34 17.33 27.58
C ARG A 192 -5.87 16.15 28.38
N PHE A 193 -5.30 14.96 28.15
CA PHE A 193 -5.78 13.68 28.68
C PHE A 193 -4.77 12.98 29.62
N GLY A 194 -3.64 13.63 29.90
CA GLY A 194 -2.56 13.10 30.74
C GLY A 194 -1.54 12.24 29.99
N ALA A 195 -0.51 11.81 30.70
CA ALA A 195 0.65 11.10 30.10
C ALA A 195 0.28 9.82 29.32
N GLY A 196 -0.81 9.16 29.72
CA GLY A 196 -1.35 7.94 29.07
C GLY A 196 -2.25 8.20 27.86
N ALA A 197 -2.37 9.43 27.35
CA ALA A 197 -3.28 9.75 26.24
C ALA A 197 -3.11 8.85 25.00
N TRP A 198 -1.87 8.45 24.73
CA TRP A 198 -1.46 7.55 23.63
C TRP A 198 -1.07 6.14 24.08
N ASP A 199 -1.26 5.83 25.37
CA ASP A 199 -1.05 4.48 25.88
C ASP A 199 -2.29 3.63 25.55
N ILE A 200 -2.16 2.80 24.52
CA ILE A 200 -3.22 1.93 24.01
C ILE A 200 -3.79 1.02 25.12
N SER A 201 -2.95 0.62 26.08
CA SER A 201 -3.37 -0.24 27.19
C SER A 201 -4.33 0.43 28.17
N THR A 202 -4.33 1.77 28.21
CA THR A 202 -5.18 2.58 29.11
C THR A 202 -6.49 3.01 28.47
N LEU A 203 -6.70 2.73 27.18
CA LEU A 203 -7.94 3.05 26.48
C LEU A 203 -9.10 2.23 27.05
N GLU A 204 -10.27 2.87 27.15
CA GLU A 204 -11.51 2.16 27.45
C GLU A 204 -11.75 1.08 26.38
N ARG A 205 -12.30 -0.06 26.80
CA ARG A 205 -12.50 -1.22 25.94
C ARG A 205 -13.20 -0.90 24.60
N PRO A 206 -14.26 -0.07 24.54
CA PRO A 206 -14.89 0.32 23.27
C PRO A 206 -13.93 1.05 22.31
N ALA A 207 -13.21 2.06 22.81
CA ALA A 207 -12.25 2.83 22.02
C ALA A 207 -11.06 1.97 21.56
N ARG A 208 -10.56 1.10 22.44
CA ARG A 208 -9.50 0.15 22.10
C ARG A 208 -9.92 -0.79 20.96
N ALA A 209 -11.10 -1.41 21.06
CA ALA A 209 -11.59 -2.33 20.03
C ALA A 209 -11.78 -1.63 18.68
N ALA A 210 -12.30 -0.40 18.67
CA ALA A 210 -12.43 0.40 17.45
C ALA A 210 -11.06 0.74 16.84
N LEU A 211 -10.07 1.09 17.67
CA LEU A 211 -8.71 1.39 17.21
C LEU A 211 -7.99 0.14 16.67
N GLU A 212 -8.17 -1.00 17.33
CA GLU A 212 -7.66 -2.30 16.88
C GLU A 212 -8.26 -2.70 15.51
N ALA A 213 -9.57 -2.51 15.32
CA ALA A 213 -10.23 -2.70 14.02
C ALA A 213 -9.66 -1.77 12.93
N LEU A 214 -9.50 -0.48 13.22
CA LEU A 214 -8.90 0.49 12.30
C LEU A 214 -7.45 0.12 11.93
N ALA A 215 -6.66 -0.30 12.90
CA ALA A 215 -5.28 -0.71 12.69
C ALA A 215 -5.19 -1.94 11.77
N ILE A 216 -6.16 -2.85 11.82
CA ILE A 216 -6.23 -4.01 10.94
C ILE A 216 -6.65 -3.62 9.52
N LEU A 217 -7.58 -2.68 9.32
CA LEU A 217 -8.19 -2.37 8.02
C LEU A 217 -7.27 -1.63 7.03
N ARG A 218 -6.14 -1.05 7.49
CA ARG A 218 -5.03 -0.45 6.71
C ARG A 218 -5.35 0.67 5.72
N ALA A 219 -6.61 0.90 5.37
CA ALA A 219 -7.09 1.94 4.46
C ALA A 219 -8.08 2.88 5.20
N PRO A 220 -8.37 4.06 4.65
CA PRO A 220 -9.50 4.87 5.10
C PRO A 220 -10.81 4.09 4.96
N VAL A 221 -11.57 3.97 6.05
CA VAL A 221 -12.80 3.17 6.11
C VAL A 221 -13.95 3.94 6.71
N ALA A 222 -15.18 3.62 6.31
CA ALA A 222 -16.35 4.18 6.96
C ALA A 222 -16.55 3.56 8.37
N PRO A 223 -17.25 4.26 9.27
CA PRO A 223 -17.59 3.73 10.60
C PRO A 223 -18.26 2.34 10.58
N ALA A 224 -19.04 2.03 9.54
CA ALA A 224 -19.68 0.73 9.38
C ALA A 224 -18.70 -0.44 9.26
N ALA A 225 -17.53 -0.25 8.64
CA ALA A 225 -16.49 -1.27 8.56
C ALA A 225 -15.91 -1.58 9.95
N ILE A 226 -15.73 -0.55 10.77
CA ILE A 226 -15.25 -0.65 12.14
C ILE A 226 -16.28 -1.39 13.00
N ALA A 227 -17.57 -1.04 12.85
CA ALA A 227 -18.68 -1.71 13.51
C ALA A 227 -18.74 -3.21 13.19
N ALA A 228 -18.43 -3.59 11.95
CA ALA A 228 -18.41 -4.99 11.52
C ALA A 228 -17.30 -5.80 12.22
N LEU A 229 -16.14 -5.18 12.51
CA LEU A 229 -15.02 -5.84 13.21
C LEU A 229 -15.12 -5.75 14.74
N ALA A 230 -15.82 -4.74 15.26
CA ALA A 230 -16.03 -4.49 16.68
C ALA A 230 -17.53 -4.47 17.03
N PRO A 231 -18.24 -5.61 16.90
CA PRO A 231 -19.68 -5.66 17.13
C PRO A 231 -20.03 -5.31 18.58
N GLY A 232 -21.10 -4.53 18.76
CA GLY A 232 -21.58 -4.10 20.08
C GLY A 232 -20.83 -2.92 20.69
N VAL A 233 -19.84 -2.35 19.98
CA VAL A 233 -19.19 -1.09 20.35
C VAL A 233 -20.06 0.09 19.91
N ASP A 234 -20.23 1.08 20.80
CA ASP A 234 -20.72 2.40 20.42
C ASP A 234 -19.63 3.11 19.60
N ILE A 235 -19.69 2.95 18.28
CA ILE A 235 -18.67 3.45 17.35
C ILE A 235 -18.61 4.97 17.35
N GLU A 236 -19.73 5.68 17.53
CA GLU A 236 -19.73 7.15 17.56
C GLU A 236 -18.95 7.66 18.78
N ALA A 237 -19.25 7.14 19.96
CA ALA A 237 -18.54 7.52 21.20
C ALA A 237 -17.06 7.10 21.15
N ALA A 238 -16.77 5.89 20.66
CA ALA A 238 -15.41 5.38 20.53
C ALA A 238 -14.57 6.24 19.58
N LEU A 239 -15.07 6.55 18.38
CA LEU A 239 -14.37 7.37 17.41
C LEU A 239 -14.17 8.81 17.89
N THR A 240 -15.19 9.39 18.54
CA THR A 240 -15.08 10.73 19.13
C THR A 240 -13.93 10.78 20.14
N SER A 241 -13.82 9.76 21.00
CA SER A 241 -12.73 9.63 21.98
C SER A 241 -11.36 9.47 21.31
N LEU A 242 -11.25 8.61 20.29
CA LEU A 242 -9.99 8.36 19.58
C LEU A 242 -9.50 9.60 18.80
N VAL A 243 -10.41 10.31 18.13
CA VAL A 243 -10.11 11.53 17.39
C VAL A 243 -9.68 12.65 18.33
N ALA A 244 -10.37 12.85 19.46
CA ALA A 244 -9.97 13.84 20.44
C ALA A 244 -8.55 13.58 20.98
N ARG A 245 -8.20 12.29 21.19
CA ARG A 245 -6.85 11.85 21.60
C ARG A 245 -5.81 11.87 20.48
N GLN A 246 -6.17 12.27 19.26
CA GLN A 246 -5.28 12.29 18.09
C GLN A 246 -4.75 10.90 17.69
N LEU A 247 -5.51 9.84 17.98
CA LEU A 247 -5.17 8.45 17.62
C LEU A 247 -5.79 8.01 16.28
N ALA A 248 -6.82 8.71 15.83
CA ALA A 248 -7.48 8.52 14.54
C ALA A 248 -7.81 9.88 13.91
N ASP A 249 -7.97 9.90 12.59
CA ASP A 249 -8.25 11.08 11.79
C ASP A 249 -9.43 10.85 10.85
N GLY A 250 -10.15 11.93 10.53
CA GLY A 250 -11.10 11.95 9.43
C GLY A 250 -10.38 12.19 8.10
N ALA A 251 -10.74 11.44 7.06
CA ALA A 251 -10.20 11.60 5.71
C ALA A 251 -10.90 12.72 4.89
N GLY A 252 -11.90 13.39 5.47
CA GLY A 252 -12.65 14.49 4.85
C GLY A 252 -13.91 14.07 4.08
N ASP A 253 -14.10 12.77 3.84
CA ASP A 253 -15.25 12.17 3.16
C ASP A 253 -16.12 11.32 4.12
N GLY A 254 -15.94 11.51 5.43
CA GLY A 254 -16.58 10.72 6.48
C GLY A 254 -15.89 9.40 6.82
N ARG A 255 -14.81 9.04 6.10
CA ARG A 255 -13.98 7.89 6.46
C ARG A 255 -13.00 8.24 7.56
N ILE A 256 -12.58 7.22 8.29
CA ILE A 256 -11.63 7.27 9.39
C ILE A 256 -10.36 6.52 9.00
N VAL A 257 -9.22 7.09 9.37
CA VAL A 257 -7.89 6.52 9.15
C VAL A 257 -7.07 6.61 10.43
N VAL A 258 -6.09 5.72 10.56
CA VAL A 258 -5.10 5.74 11.65
C VAL A 258 -3.73 5.96 11.05
N HIS A 259 -2.95 6.87 11.64
CA HIS A 259 -1.59 7.13 11.20
C HIS A 259 -0.69 5.90 11.46
N GLU A 260 0.27 5.64 10.57
CA GLU A 260 1.12 4.44 10.61
C GLU A 260 1.79 4.20 11.97
N VAL A 261 2.33 5.26 12.59
CA VAL A 261 2.91 5.20 13.94
C VAL A 261 1.95 4.58 14.95
N VAL A 262 0.71 5.04 14.98
CA VAL A 262 -0.31 4.54 15.92
C VAL A 262 -0.68 3.11 15.54
N ARG A 263 -0.81 2.81 14.24
CA ARG A 263 -1.08 1.45 13.75
C ARG A 263 -0.02 0.46 14.22
N VAL A 264 1.25 0.79 14.07
CA VAL A 264 2.38 -0.06 14.49
C VAL A 264 2.32 -0.32 16.00
N ASP A 265 2.11 0.71 16.82
CA ASP A 265 2.03 0.57 18.27
C ASP A 265 0.84 -0.29 18.71
N VAL A 266 -0.32 -0.14 18.06
CA VAL A 266 -1.52 -0.96 18.32
C VAL A 266 -1.26 -2.42 17.96
N LEU A 267 -0.72 -2.69 16.77
CA LEU A 267 -0.43 -4.05 16.32
C LEU A 267 0.65 -4.73 17.17
N ALA A 268 1.58 -3.98 17.74
CA ALA A 268 2.61 -4.50 18.64
C ALA A 268 2.05 -4.93 20.01
N GLN A 269 0.95 -4.32 20.45
CA GLN A 269 0.29 -4.61 21.75
C GLN A 269 -0.90 -5.57 21.62
N MET A 270 -1.37 -5.81 20.40
CA MET A 270 -2.51 -6.69 20.12
C MET A 270 -2.12 -8.15 20.40
N GLN A 271 -3.02 -8.87 21.09
CA GLN A 271 -2.85 -10.30 21.30
C GLN A 271 -2.88 -11.04 19.96
N GLN A 272 -2.04 -12.06 19.82
CA GLN A 272 -1.89 -12.78 18.55
C GLN A 272 -3.20 -13.41 18.06
N ASP A 273 -3.95 -14.07 18.95
CA ASP A 273 -5.24 -14.69 18.60
C ASP A 273 -6.25 -13.65 18.12
N GLU A 274 -6.27 -12.49 18.76
CA GLU A 274 -7.15 -11.38 18.39
C GLU A 274 -6.76 -10.79 17.04
N ARG A 275 -5.46 -10.63 16.78
CA ARG A 275 -4.93 -10.19 15.49
C ARG A 275 -5.31 -11.14 14.38
N VAL A 276 -5.20 -12.45 14.60
CA VAL A 276 -5.60 -13.49 13.65
C VAL A 276 -7.11 -13.40 13.39
N ARG A 277 -7.92 -13.35 14.44
CA ARG A 277 -9.38 -13.24 14.36
C ARG A 277 -9.83 -12.01 13.56
N LEU A 278 -9.31 -10.83 13.91
CA LEU A 278 -9.65 -9.57 13.24
C LEU A 278 -9.15 -9.54 11.80
N SER A 279 -7.97 -10.08 11.51
CA SER A 279 -7.45 -10.17 10.14
C SER A 279 -8.35 -11.07 9.28
N SER A 280 -8.76 -12.25 9.78
CA SER A 280 -9.71 -13.10 9.08
C SER A 280 -11.03 -12.40 8.81
N ALA A 281 -11.60 -11.73 9.82
CA ALA A 281 -12.85 -10.99 9.68
C ALA A 281 -12.72 -9.81 8.68
N ALA A 282 -11.58 -9.13 8.66
CA ALA A 282 -11.29 -8.08 7.68
C ALA A 282 -11.20 -8.64 6.26
N ALA A 283 -10.58 -9.80 6.07
CA ALA A 283 -10.54 -10.47 4.77
C ALA A 283 -11.96 -10.80 4.25
N GLU A 284 -12.82 -11.34 5.12
CA GLU A 284 -14.22 -11.65 4.79
C GLU A 284 -15.02 -10.38 4.48
N LEU A 285 -14.82 -9.32 5.27
CA LEU A 285 -15.46 -8.03 5.06
C LEU A 285 -15.10 -7.46 3.67
N VAL A 286 -13.80 -7.36 3.35
CA VAL A 286 -13.33 -6.86 2.06
C VAL A 286 -13.83 -7.76 0.91
N ALA A 287 -13.78 -9.08 1.05
CA ALA A 287 -14.23 -10.02 0.02
C ALA A 287 -15.75 -9.91 -0.24
N SER A 288 -16.56 -9.76 0.81
CA SER A 288 -18.03 -9.69 0.70
C SER A 288 -18.52 -8.46 -0.07
N THR A 289 -17.77 -7.35 -0.04
CA THR A 289 -18.08 -6.16 -0.85
C THR A 289 -17.98 -6.40 -2.36
N ALA A 290 -17.33 -7.51 -2.79
CA ALA A 290 -17.19 -7.85 -4.20
C ALA A 290 -18.41 -8.56 -4.80
N ALA A 291 -19.16 -9.33 -4.01
CA ALA A 291 -20.19 -10.23 -4.50
C ALA A 291 -21.40 -9.51 -5.15
N VAL A 292 -21.53 -8.19 -4.98
CA VAL A 292 -22.67 -7.39 -5.43
C VAL A 292 -22.39 -6.61 -6.74
N SER A 293 -21.19 -6.68 -7.34
CA SER A 293 -20.78 -5.73 -8.40
C SER A 293 -20.40 -6.32 -9.78
N THR A 294 -21.17 -7.26 -10.34
CA THR A 294 -20.91 -7.78 -11.70
C THR A 294 -21.64 -7.03 -12.84
N GLY A 295 -22.27 -5.88 -12.58
CA GLY A 295 -22.94 -5.04 -13.60
C GLY A 295 -22.47 -3.58 -13.64
N PRO A 296 -22.69 -2.84 -14.75
CA PRO A 296 -22.39 -1.41 -14.84
C PRO A 296 -23.22 -0.64 -13.80
N ARG A 297 -22.56 -0.12 -12.77
CA ARG A 297 -23.20 0.68 -11.72
C ARG A 297 -23.62 2.03 -12.27
N LEU A 298 -24.87 2.42 -12.02
CA LEU A 298 -25.29 3.81 -12.10
C LEU A 298 -24.63 4.57 -10.94
N ALA A 299 -24.26 5.85 -11.14
CA ALA A 299 -23.47 6.64 -10.19
C ALA A 299 -24.00 6.71 -8.74
N TRP A 300 -25.28 6.41 -8.53
CA TRP A 300 -25.92 6.38 -7.20
C TRP A 300 -25.91 4.99 -6.54
N GLN A 301 -25.65 3.91 -7.28
CA GLN A 301 -25.33 2.57 -6.75
C GLN A 301 -23.83 2.42 -6.42
N ALA A 302 -22.99 3.36 -6.87
CA ALA A 302 -21.61 3.52 -6.41
C ALA A 302 -21.53 4.17 -5.01
N GLY A 303 -22.67 4.57 -4.43
CA GLY A 303 -22.75 5.05 -3.04
C GLY A 303 -22.56 3.96 -1.99
N ASP A 304 -22.68 2.69 -2.37
CA ASP A 304 -22.63 1.52 -1.47
C ASP A 304 -21.33 0.70 -1.58
N ASP A 305 -20.20 1.34 -1.88
CA ASP A 305 -18.90 0.86 -1.37
C ASP A 305 -18.77 1.23 0.12
N GLY A 306 -19.87 1.22 0.88
CA GLY A 306 -20.08 1.96 2.13
C GLY A 306 -19.15 1.62 3.30
N ALA A 307 -18.27 0.62 3.17
CA ALA A 307 -17.25 0.26 4.15
C ALA A 307 -15.83 0.77 3.77
N PHE A 308 -15.50 0.83 2.48
CA PHE A 308 -14.16 1.15 1.98
C PHE A 308 -14.21 2.28 0.95
N GLY A 309 -13.06 2.87 0.61
CA GLY A 309 -12.95 3.71 -0.60
C GLY A 309 -13.40 2.96 -1.86
N ALA A 310 -13.60 3.68 -2.97
CA ALA A 310 -13.71 3.04 -4.28
C ALA A 310 -12.39 2.30 -4.60
N MET A 311 -12.33 1.01 -4.27
CA MET A 311 -11.18 0.15 -4.54
C MET A 311 -11.36 -0.52 -5.90
N ASP A 312 -10.33 -0.48 -6.73
CA ASP A 312 -10.30 -1.32 -7.92
C ASP A 312 -10.19 -2.80 -7.54
N GLN A 313 -10.62 -3.68 -8.45
CA GLN A 313 -10.70 -5.12 -8.16
C GLN A 313 -9.35 -5.72 -7.76
N ILE A 314 -8.23 -5.24 -8.32
CA ILE A 314 -6.91 -5.77 -7.99
C ILE A 314 -6.45 -5.30 -6.60
N THR A 315 -6.66 -4.02 -6.29
CA THR A 315 -6.44 -3.52 -4.91
C THR A 315 -7.26 -4.31 -3.90
N ARG A 316 -8.51 -4.64 -4.22
CA ARG A 316 -9.36 -5.46 -3.35
C ARG A 316 -8.78 -6.87 -3.12
N VAL A 317 -8.45 -7.60 -4.19
CA VAL A 317 -7.83 -8.93 -4.09
C VAL A 317 -6.56 -8.87 -3.23
N ARG A 318 -5.75 -7.83 -3.45
CA ARG A 318 -4.53 -7.60 -2.67
C ARG A 318 -4.82 -7.44 -1.18
N GLU A 319 -5.79 -6.61 -0.79
CA GLU A 319 -6.15 -6.45 0.62
C GLU A 319 -6.69 -7.74 1.24
N VAL A 320 -7.57 -8.47 0.54
CA VAL A 320 -8.08 -9.77 1.02
C VAL A 320 -6.94 -10.76 1.24
N VAL A 321 -6.04 -10.91 0.27
CA VAL A 321 -4.89 -11.82 0.36
C VAL A 321 -3.97 -11.43 1.52
N TRP A 322 -3.69 -10.13 1.71
CA TRP A 322 -2.86 -9.69 2.84
C TRP A 322 -3.50 -9.95 4.19
N HIS A 323 -4.81 -9.77 4.32
CA HIS A 323 -5.52 -10.10 5.55
C HIS A 323 -5.49 -11.61 5.84
N TRP A 324 -5.67 -12.46 4.82
CA TRP A 324 -5.50 -13.92 5.00
C TRP A 324 -4.07 -14.29 5.40
N LEU A 325 -3.06 -13.68 4.78
CA LEU A 325 -1.66 -13.88 5.16
C LEU A 325 -1.34 -13.41 6.59
N ALA A 326 -1.98 -12.33 7.04
CA ALA A 326 -1.87 -11.79 8.40
C ALA A 326 -2.60 -12.69 9.42
N ALA A 327 -3.70 -13.32 9.03
CA ALA A 327 -4.39 -14.35 9.79
C ALA A 327 -3.64 -15.70 9.82
N GLY A 328 -2.61 -15.86 8.98
CA GLY A 328 -1.87 -17.12 8.84
C GLY A 328 -2.55 -18.17 7.95
N ASP A 329 -3.66 -17.81 7.30
CA ASP A 329 -4.42 -18.70 6.41
C ASP A 329 -3.93 -18.59 4.96
N ARG A 330 -2.87 -19.33 4.66
CA ARG A 330 -2.24 -19.29 3.33
C ARG A 330 -3.07 -19.98 2.26
N ASP A 331 -3.89 -20.95 2.64
CA ASP A 331 -4.74 -21.67 1.70
C ASP A 331 -5.88 -20.78 1.22
N ARG A 332 -6.56 -20.05 2.12
CA ARG A 332 -7.56 -19.05 1.72
C ARG A 332 -6.94 -17.89 0.92
N ALA A 333 -5.74 -17.47 1.27
CA ALA A 333 -4.99 -16.48 0.49
C ALA A 333 -4.72 -16.98 -0.94
N ALA A 334 -4.28 -18.23 -1.09
CA ALA A 334 -4.05 -18.87 -2.38
C ALA A 334 -5.34 -19.02 -3.18
N GLU A 335 -6.44 -19.49 -2.55
CA GLU A 335 -7.75 -19.63 -3.17
C GLU A 335 -8.28 -18.30 -3.70
N THR A 336 -8.17 -17.24 -2.90
CA THR A 336 -8.58 -15.88 -3.31
C THR A 336 -7.82 -15.46 -4.56
N LEU A 337 -6.49 -15.62 -4.58
CA LEU A 337 -5.67 -15.23 -5.72
C LEU A 337 -5.98 -16.06 -6.98
N LEU A 338 -6.26 -17.36 -6.81
CA LEU A 338 -6.61 -18.26 -7.91
C LEU A 338 -8.01 -17.97 -8.48
N ALA A 339 -8.97 -17.62 -7.62
CA ALA A 339 -10.33 -17.24 -8.04
C ALA A 339 -10.32 -16.02 -8.97
N ASP A 340 -9.41 -15.08 -8.72
CA ASP A 340 -9.28 -13.83 -9.48
C ASP A 340 -8.13 -13.82 -10.51
N ARG A 341 -7.60 -15.00 -10.89
CA ARG A 341 -6.45 -15.12 -11.80
C ARG A 341 -6.60 -14.37 -13.14
N GLU A 342 -7.84 -14.26 -13.63
CA GLU A 342 -8.16 -13.58 -14.88
C GLU A 342 -7.91 -12.06 -14.80
N LEU A 343 -7.97 -11.47 -13.60
CA LEU A 343 -7.68 -10.05 -13.39
C LEU A 343 -6.22 -9.70 -13.65
N ALA A 344 -5.31 -10.65 -13.38
CA ALA A 344 -3.89 -10.46 -13.66
C ALA A 344 -3.63 -10.10 -15.12
N ALA A 345 -4.41 -10.68 -16.05
CA ALA A 345 -4.27 -10.46 -17.48
C ALA A 345 -5.14 -9.33 -18.05
N ARG A 346 -6.40 -9.23 -17.64
CA ARG A 346 -7.34 -8.28 -18.26
C ARG A 346 -7.16 -6.85 -17.78
N SER A 347 -6.74 -6.70 -16.53
CA SER A 347 -6.77 -5.40 -15.86
C SER A 347 -5.38 -4.80 -15.67
N GLY A 348 -4.32 -5.42 -16.19
CA GLY A 348 -2.94 -4.96 -15.93
C GLY A 348 -2.54 -5.16 -14.47
N GLY A 349 -2.98 -6.26 -13.84
CA GLY A 349 -2.67 -6.61 -12.45
C GLY A 349 -1.46 -7.54 -12.26
N ALA A 350 -0.83 -7.96 -13.35
CA ALA A 350 0.24 -8.95 -13.35
C ALA A 350 1.34 -8.69 -12.32
N GLY A 351 1.86 -7.46 -12.23
CA GLY A 351 2.93 -7.11 -11.29
C GLY A 351 2.52 -7.29 -9.82
N GLU A 352 1.29 -6.91 -9.47
CA GLU A 352 0.77 -7.08 -8.10
C GLU A 352 0.48 -8.53 -7.78
N PHE A 353 -0.06 -9.29 -8.74
CA PHE A 353 -0.23 -10.73 -8.57
C PHE A 353 1.11 -11.43 -8.36
N GLU A 354 2.17 -11.02 -9.06
CA GLU A 354 3.52 -11.54 -8.80
C GLU A 354 4.01 -11.20 -7.39
N SER A 355 3.84 -9.95 -6.93
CA SER A 355 4.16 -9.58 -5.54
C SER A 355 3.38 -10.39 -4.50
N LEU A 356 2.10 -10.69 -4.75
CA LEU A 356 1.29 -11.54 -3.87
C LEU A 356 1.72 -13.01 -3.92
N LEU A 357 2.07 -13.54 -5.09
CA LEU A 357 2.64 -14.88 -5.25
C LEU A 357 3.98 -15.01 -4.52
N ASP A 358 4.81 -13.95 -4.53
CA ASP A 358 6.01 -13.89 -3.71
C ASP A 358 5.69 -13.90 -2.24
N ALA A 359 4.77 -13.06 -1.76
CA ALA A 359 4.36 -13.08 -0.36
C ALA A 359 3.84 -14.48 0.08
N LEU A 360 3.17 -15.20 -0.83
CA LEU A 360 2.72 -16.58 -0.65
C LEU A 360 3.82 -17.64 -0.79
N GLY A 361 4.96 -17.36 -1.41
CA GLY A 361 6.02 -18.34 -1.65
C GLY A 361 7.29 -18.13 -0.81
N ASP A 362 7.55 -16.91 -0.36
CA ASP A 362 8.89 -16.45 0.00
C ASP A 362 9.27 -16.66 1.48
N GLN A 363 9.16 -17.89 1.97
CA GLN A 363 9.73 -18.27 3.28
C GLN A 363 11.24 -18.51 3.24
N ARG A 364 11.81 -18.92 2.08
CA ARG A 364 13.22 -19.33 2.01
C ARG A 364 14.22 -18.22 1.67
N ARG A 365 13.87 -17.16 0.92
CA ARG A 365 14.86 -16.10 0.59
C ARG A 365 15.07 -15.08 1.70
N ARG A 366 14.03 -14.73 2.47
CA ARG A 366 14.15 -13.75 3.57
C ARG A 366 15.09 -14.18 4.70
N ARG A 367 15.22 -15.50 4.94
CA ARG A 367 16.11 -16.03 6.00
C ARG A 367 17.60 -15.77 5.74
N ASN A 368 18.00 -15.55 4.49
CA ASN A 368 19.39 -15.31 4.10
C ASN A 368 19.76 -13.81 3.98
N SER A 369 18.80 -12.90 4.14
CA SER A 369 18.99 -11.45 3.89
C SER A 369 18.81 -10.55 5.12
N ALA A 370 18.47 -11.11 6.29
CA ALA A 370 18.30 -10.32 7.51
C ALA A 370 19.65 -10.05 8.21
N HIS A 371 20.36 -9.01 7.78
CA HIS A 371 21.27 -8.21 8.62
C HIS A 371 20.86 -6.75 8.49
N GLY A 372 20.24 -6.19 9.54
CA GLY A 372 20.05 -4.74 9.73
C GLY A 372 18.68 -4.19 9.32
N GLY A 373 17.76 -4.12 10.27
CA GLY A 373 16.49 -3.38 10.14
C GLY A 373 15.55 -3.69 11.30
N VAL A 374 15.42 -2.77 12.25
CA VAL A 374 14.69 -2.92 13.51
C VAL A 374 13.17 -2.94 13.27
N ALA A 375 12.48 -3.89 13.93
CA ALA A 375 11.03 -3.98 14.18
C ALA A 375 10.09 -4.67 13.16
N GLU A 376 10.50 -5.75 12.48
CA GLU A 376 9.56 -6.72 11.85
C GLU A 376 9.58 -8.12 12.53
N THR A 377 10.09 -8.21 13.75
CA THR A 377 10.35 -9.49 14.46
C THR A 377 9.12 -10.18 15.07
N GLY A 378 7.90 -9.68 14.89
CA GLY A 378 6.68 -10.29 15.46
C GLY A 378 5.95 -11.31 14.58
N LEU A 379 6.31 -11.46 13.30
CA LEU A 379 5.60 -12.32 12.33
C LEU A 379 6.32 -13.64 11.99
N ALA A 380 7.51 -13.88 12.56
CA ALA A 380 8.46 -14.88 12.07
C ALA A 380 8.43 -16.26 12.77
N GLU A 381 7.69 -16.43 13.88
CA GLU A 381 7.74 -17.66 14.70
C GLU A 381 6.48 -18.51 14.74
N LEU A 382 5.45 -18.20 13.95
CA LEU A 382 4.52 -19.26 13.56
C LEU A 382 5.19 -20.07 12.45
N VAL A 383 5.42 -21.36 12.70
CA VAL A 383 5.65 -22.36 11.66
C VAL A 383 4.37 -22.36 10.81
N LYS A 384 4.28 -21.44 9.85
CA LYS A 384 3.10 -21.29 9.01
C LYS A 384 2.95 -22.59 8.23
N ALA A 385 1.77 -23.21 8.34
CA ALA A 385 1.48 -24.44 7.63
C ALA A 385 1.85 -24.29 6.14
N PRO A 386 2.46 -25.33 5.53
CA PRO A 386 2.69 -25.31 4.10
C PRO A 386 1.34 -25.16 3.38
N ILE A 387 1.35 -24.44 2.26
CA ILE A 387 0.19 -24.40 1.36
C ILE A 387 -0.09 -25.82 0.87
N ASP A 388 -1.37 -26.17 0.74
CA ASP A 388 -1.79 -27.43 0.15
C ASP A 388 -1.06 -27.70 -1.19
N PRO A 389 -0.53 -28.90 -1.43
CA PRO A 389 0.26 -29.19 -2.64
C PRO A 389 -0.47 -28.96 -3.96
N GLU A 390 -1.80 -29.11 -4.01
CA GLU A 390 -2.59 -28.82 -5.21
C GLU A 390 -2.68 -27.31 -5.44
N ARG A 391 -2.99 -26.54 -4.41
CA ARG A 391 -2.99 -25.06 -4.48
C ARG A 391 -1.60 -24.52 -4.81
N ALA A 392 -0.54 -25.07 -4.24
CA ALA A 392 0.84 -24.70 -4.55
C ALA A 392 1.19 -24.93 -6.03
N ARG A 393 0.76 -26.07 -6.61
CA ARG A 393 0.91 -26.34 -8.05
C ARG A 393 0.11 -25.35 -8.90
N ALA A 394 -1.13 -25.04 -8.50
CA ALA A 394 -1.97 -24.06 -9.21
C ALA A 394 -1.37 -22.64 -9.20
N LEU A 395 -0.81 -22.20 -8.06
CA LEU A 395 -0.11 -20.91 -7.96
C LEU A 395 1.15 -20.89 -8.83
N ALA A 396 1.90 -21.98 -8.88
CA ALA A 396 3.05 -22.09 -9.77
C ALA A 396 2.65 -22.01 -11.26
N ALA A 397 1.54 -22.66 -11.64
CA ALA A 397 0.97 -22.55 -12.98
C ALA A 397 0.54 -21.11 -13.31
N LEU A 398 -0.15 -20.42 -12.39
CA LEU A 398 -0.51 -19.00 -12.54
C LEU A 398 0.72 -18.12 -12.74
N ARG A 399 1.80 -18.40 -12.03
CA ARG A 399 3.07 -17.68 -12.15
C ARG A 399 3.73 -17.83 -13.52
N ILE A 400 3.60 -19.01 -14.13
CA ILE A 400 4.04 -19.27 -15.50
C ILE A 400 3.12 -18.53 -16.47
N GLU A 401 1.81 -18.61 -16.30
CA GLU A 401 0.81 -17.93 -17.13
C GLU A 401 1.03 -16.41 -17.19
N ILE A 402 1.28 -15.77 -16.04
CA ILE A 402 1.60 -14.33 -15.97
C ILE A 402 2.86 -13.99 -16.77
N ALA A 403 3.93 -14.81 -16.64
CA ALA A 403 5.17 -14.59 -17.39
C ALA A 403 4.97 -14.74 -18.90
N VAL A 404 4.23 -15.77 -19.34
CA VAL A 404 3.89 -15.99 -20.76
C VAL A 404 3.12 -14.81 -21.33
N ARG A 405 2.09 -14.34 -20.63
CA ARG A 405 1.27 -13.19 -21.07
C ARG A 405 2.07 -11.89 -21.11
N GLY A 406 3.08 -11.76 -20.24
CA GLY A 406 4.04 -10.66 -20.27
C GLY A 406 5.13 -10.79 -21.34
N GLY A 407 5.10 -11.83 -22.19
CA GLY A 407 6.12 -12.08 -23.20
C GLY A 407 7.47 -12.57 -22.65
N ARG A 408 7.51 -12.95 -21.36
CA ARG A 408 8.73 -13.39 -20.65
C ARG A 408 8.91 -14.92 -20.79
N TYR A 409 9.03 -15.40 -22.02
CA TYR A 409 9.07 -16.85 -22.33
C TYR A 409 10.26 -17.59 -21.69
N THR A 410 11.43 -16.96 -21.62
CA THR A 410 12.60 -17.54 -20.94
C THR A 410 12.32 -17.78 -19.45
N GLU A 411 11.79 -16.78 -18.76
CA GLU A 411 11.39 -16.91 -17.36
C GLU A 411 10.27 -17.94 -17.17
N ALA A 412 9.28 -17.97 -18.07
CA ALA A 412 8.21 -18.97 -18.04
C ALA A 412 8.75 -20.41 -18.18
N ALA A 413 9.70 -20.63 -19.10
CA ALA A 413 10.34 -21.93 -19.32
C ALA A 413 11.18 -22.37 -18.11
N GLU A 414 11.95 -21.45 -17.51
CA GLU A 414 12.71 -21.72 -16.28
C GLU A 414 11.77 -22.09 -15.12
N ARG A 415 10.70 -21.33 -14.91
CA ARG A 415 9.69 -21.60 -13.86
C ARG A 415 8.99 -22.95 -14.08
N ALA A 416 8.60 -23.27 -15.32
CA ALA A 416 8.01 -24.57 -15.67
C ALA A 416 8.97 -25.73 -15.39
N SER A 417 10.25 -25.56 -15.70
CA SER A 417 11.28 -26.57 -15.44
C SER A 417 11.53 -26.77 -13.94
N ALA A 418 11.47 -25.70 -13.15
CA ALA A 418 11.62 -25.74 -11.69
C ALA A 418 10.40 -26.35 -10.97
N ALA A 419 9.25 -26.47 -11.64
CA ALA A 419 8.03 -27.03 -11.07
C ALA A 419 7.37 -28.07 -12.01
N PRO A 420 7.97 -29.27 -12.17
CA PRO A 420 7.44 -30.31 -13.05
C PRO A 420 5.98 -30.67 -12.74
N GLY A 421 5.18 -30.84 -13.78
CA GLY A 421 3.75 -31.19 -13.67
C GLY A 421 2.80 -30.01 -13.37
N THR A 422 3.32 -28.78 -13.28
CA THR A 422 2.48 -27.56 -13.18
C THR A 422 1.87 -27.14 -14.52
N VAL A 423 2.55 -27.47 -15.63
CA VAL A 423 2.07 -27.27 -16.98
C VAL A 423 2.10 -28.59 -17.75
N SER A 424 1.32 -28.69 -18.83
CA SER A 424 1.36 -29.86 -19.69
C SER A 424 2.77 -30.00 -20.32
N PRO A 425 3.25 -31.24 -20.57
CA PRO A 425 4.53 -31.43 -21.24
C PRO A 425 4.62 -30.74 -22.61
N HIS A 426 3.49 -30.64 -23.32
CA HIS A 426 3.41 -29.89 -24.59
C HIS A 426 3.70 -28.41 -24.38
N LEU A 427 3.01 -27.75 -23.43
CA LEU A 427 3.24 -26.34 -23.13
C LEU A 427 4.68 -26.10 -22.64
N HIS A 428 5.24 -27.01 -21.84
CA HIS A 428 6.64 -26.87 -21.41
C HIS A 428 7.61 -26.90 -22.60
N ALA A 429 7.39 -27.80 -23.56
CA ALA A 429 8.20 -27.86 -24.77
C ALA A 429 8.03 -26.60 -25.65
N GLU A 430 6.81 -26.08 -25.78
CA GLU A 430 6.54 -24.81 -26.48
C GLU A 430 7.26 -23.62 -25.83
N LEU A 431 7.20 -23.51 -24.50
CA LEU A 431 7.91 -22.46 -23.76
C LEU A 431 9.43 -22.58 -23.92
N THR A 432 9.97 -23.80 -23.90
CA THR A 432 11.39 -24.07 -24.10
C THR A 432 11.83 -23.72 -25.54
N LEU A 433 10.95 -23.94 -26.52
CA LEU A 433 11.21 -23.52 -27.89
C LEU A 433 11.17 -21.99 -28.01
N ALA A 434 10.17 -21.34 -27.42
CA ALA A 434 10.00 -19.88 -27.43
C ALA A 434 11.11 -19.13 -26.68
N SER A 435 11.75 -19.76 -25.69
CA SER A 435 12.94 -19.23 -25.01
C SER A 435 14.23 -19.36 -25.83
N GLY A 436 14.21 -20.10 -26.94
CA GLY A 436 15.34 -20.30 -27.85
C GLY A 436 16.11 -21.62 -27.66
N ASP A 437 15.75 -22.49 -26.71
CA ASP A 437 16.39 -23.81 -26.55
C ASP A 437 15.73 -24.88 -27.43
N VAL A 438 15.99 -24.76 -28.74
CA VAL A 438 15.43 -25.66 -29.77
C VAL A 438 15.79 -27.12 -29.53
N ALA A 439 17.00 -27.40 -29.04
CA ALA A 439 17.49 -28.77 -28.87
C ALA A 439 16.76 -29.49 -27.73
N THR A 440 16.54 -28.81 -26.60
CA THR A 440 15.78 -29.36 -25.48
C THR A 440 14.30 -29.49 -25.82
N ALA A 441 13.71 -28.49 -26.47
CA ALA A 441 12.31 -28.55 -26.92
C ALA A 441 12.08 -29.72 -27.88
N ARG A 442 12.96 -29.93 -28.87
CA ARG A 442 12.85 -31.04 -29.83
C ARG A 442 12.92 -32.40 -29.13
N ARG A 443 13.86 -32.58 -28.18
CA ARG A 443 13.95 -33.83 -27.40
C ARG A 443 12.68 -34.11 -26.62
N ALA A 444 12.10 -33.08 -25.98
CA ALA A 444 10.85 -33.21 -25.24
C ALA A 444 9.68 -33.61 -26.16
N LEU A 445 9.51 -32.94 -27.31
CA LEU A 445 8.45 -33.25 -28.28
C LEU A 445 8.58 -34.65 -28.87
N THR A 446 9.79 -35.09 -29.24
CA THR A 446 10.01 -36.46 -29.73
C THR A 446 9.66 -37.50 -28.67
N GLY A 447 10.00 -37.24 -27.40
CA GLY A 447 9.63 -38.12 -26.29
C GLY A 447 8.10 -38.24 -26.11
N LEU A 448 7.36 -37.14 -26.30
CA LEU A 448 5.90 -37.15 -26.22
C LEU A 448 5.24 -37.91 -27.37
N LEU A 449 5.80 -37.83 -28.58
CA LEU A 449 5.31 -38.61 -29.72
C LEU A 449 5.56 -40.11 -29.52
N GLY A 450 6.73 -40.49 -29.00
CA GLY A 450 7.06 -41.91 -28.74
C GLY A 450 6.28 -42.55 -27.58
N ALA A 451 5.72 -41.77 -26.65
CA ALA A 451 4.91 -42.28 -25.55
C ALA A 451 3.45 -42.57 -25.93
N ASN A 452 2.98 -42.06 -27.08
CA ASN A 452 1.61 -42.20 -27.57
C ASN A 452 1.44 -43.33 -28.60
N ASP A 453 2.45 -44.20 -28.78
CA ASP A 453 2.33 -45.43 -29.58
C ASP A 453 1.94 -46.60 -28.64
N PRO A 454 0.64 -46.96 -28.51
CA PRO A 454 0.24 -48.18 -27.82
C PRO A 454 0.50 -49.37 -28.74
N SER A 455 1.55 -50.14 -28.44
CA SER A 455 1.76 -51.48 -28.99
C SER A 455 0.70 -52.47 -28.52
#